data_AF-A0A0D3V976-F1
#
_entry.id   AF-A0A0D3V976-F1
#
_cell.length_a   1.000
_cell.length_b   1.000
_cell.length_c   1.000
_cell.angle_alpha   90.00
_cell.angle_beta   90.00
_cell.angle_gamma   90.00
#
_symmetry.space_group_name_H-M   'P 1'
#
loop_
_entity.id
_entity.type
_entity.pdbx_description
1 polymer ?
#
loop_
_entity_poly.entity_id
_entity_poly.type
_entity_poly.pdbx_seq_one_letter_code
_entity_poly.pdbx_strand_id
1 'polypeptide(L)'
;MRRHGVLLKLFVVTSELILIIFSLVTIAEGLFFERFYRSAKIDELERNMSQLGRQYGGVYLNEIEAARLLGHFMNHNNASVAILNKQFERMSLDPYFIRLQTESTIITIQISSDGTMTQDIPTGLSTGYLLVVDGIFIG
;
A
#
# COMPACT_ATOMS: atom_id res chain seq x y z
N MET A 1 -49.57 -42.40 -17.77
CA MET A 1 -49.17 -41.27 -16.89
C MET A 1 -48.01 -41.57 -15.90
N ARG A 2 -47.15 -42.59 -16.10
CA ARG A 2 -46.08 -42.95 -15.13
C ARG A 2 -44.64 -42.50 -15.48
N ARG A 3 -44.36 -42.06 -16.71
CA ARG A 3 -42.99 -41.72 -17.16
C ARG A 3 -42.45 -40.37 -16.65
N HIS A 4 -43.32 -39.41 -16.34
CA HIS A 4 -42.90 -38.07 -15.90
C HIS A 4 -42.38 -38.06 -14.46
N GLY A 5 -42.81 -38.99 -13.60
CA GLY A 5 -42.39 -39.03 -12.20
C GLY A 5 -40.94 -39.49 -11.99
N VAL A 6 -40.40 -40.31 -12.90
CA VAL A 6 -39.00 -40.78 -12.81
C VAL A 6 -38.03 -39.67 -13.17
N LEU A 7 -38.32 -38.94 -14.26
CA LEU A 7 -37.53 -37.77 -14.67
C LEU A 7 -37.54 -36.68 -13.60
N LEU A 8 -38.70 -36.40 -13.01
CA LEU A 8 -38.83 -35.36 -11.98
C LEU A 8 -38.10 -35.75 -10.70
N LYS A 9 -38.17 -37.01 -10.27
CA LYS A 9 -37.38 -37.52 -9.13
C LYS A 9 -35.88 -37.43 -9.39
N LEU A 10 -35.44 -37.83 -10.58
CA LEU A 10 -34.02 -37.76 -10.95
C LEU A 10 -33.53 -36.32 -10.96
N PHE A 11 -34.33 -35.40 -11.51
CA PHE A 11 -34.03 -33.96 -11.54
C PHE A 11 -33.92 -33.35 -10.15
N VAL A 12 -34.84 -33.70 -9.23
CA VAL A 12 -34.78 -33.19 -7.86
C VAL A 12 -33.51 -33.68 -7.16
N VAL A 13 -33.20 -34.97 -7.27
CA VAL A 13 -31.99 -35.56 -6.64
C VAL A 13 -30.72 -34.95 -7.21
N THR A 14 -30.62 -34.78 -8.53
CA THR A 14 -29.42 -34.16 -9.14
C THR A 14 -29.32 -32.68 -8.80
N SER A 15 -30.43 -31.94 -8.78
CA SER A 15 -30.42 -30.51 -8.42
C SER A 15 -30.00 -30.32 -6.97
N GLU A 16 -30.49 -31.16 -6.06
CA GLU A 16 -30.12 -31.14 -4.65
C GLU A 16 -28.63 -31.48 -4.46
N LEU A 17 -28.13 -32.51 -5.15
CA LEU A 17 -26.70 -32.84 -5.15
C LEU A 17 -25.83 -31.68 -5.66
N ILE A 18 -26.22 -31.05 -6.76
CA ILE A 18 -25.51 -29.89 -7.31
C ILE A 18 -25.52 -28.73 -6.31
N LEU A 19 -26.65 -28.43 -5.68
CA LEU A 19 -26.75 -27.38 -4.66
C LEU A 19 -25.85 -27.66 -3.46
N ILE A 20 -25.75 -28.92 -3.01
CA ILE A 20 -24.87 -29.32 -1.90
C ILE A 20 -23.41 -29.09 -2.29
N ILE A 21 -22.99 -29.58 -3.47
CA ILE A 21 -21.61 -29.41 -3.94
C ILE A 21 -21.30 -27.92 -4.11
N PHE A 22 -22.19 -27.15 -4.72
CA PHE A 22 -22.01 -25.72 -4.93
C PHE A 22 -21.91 -24.95 -3.60
N SER A 23 -22.73 -25.29 -2.61
CA SER A 23 -22.67 -24.69 -1.27
C SER A 23 -21.34 -25.02 -0.58
N LEU A 24 -20.88 -26.27 -0.67
CA LEU A 24 -19.58 -26.67 -0.12
C LEU A 24 -18.43 -25.91 -0.77
N VAL A 25 -18.44 -25.79 -2.10
CA VAL A 25 -17.42 -25.02 -2.84
C VAL A 25 -17.47 -23.56 -2.41
N THR A 26 -18.65 -22.94 -2.35
CA THR A 26 -18.79 -21.53 -1.95
C THR A 26 -18.29 -21.28 -0.52
N ILE A 27 -18.59 -22.19 0.42
CA ILE A 27 -18.11 -22.11 1.79
C ILE A 27 -16.58 -22.28 1.84
N ALA A 28 -16.04 -23.24 1.09
CA ALA A 28 -14.61 -23.46 1.00
C ALA A 28 -13.91 -22.22 0.41
N GLU A 29 -14.42 -21.67 -0.69
CA GLU A 29 -13.88 -20.44 -1.27
C GLU A 29 -13.93 -19.30 -0.25
N GLY A 30 -15.05 -19.05 0.42
CA GLY A 30 -15.14 -18.00 1.45
C GLY A 30 -14.13 -18.18 2.59
N LEU A 31 -14.05 -19.39 3.18
CA LEU A 31 -13.18 -19.67 4.32
C LEU A 31 -11.70 -19.69 3.97
N PHE A 32 -11.34 -20.24 2.80
CA PHE A 32 -9.95 -20.37 2.39
C PHE A 32 -9.42 -19.11 1.70
N PHE A 33 -10.20 -18.41 0.88
CA PHE A 33 -9.72 -17.18 0.24
C PHE A 33 -9.43 -16.09 1.26
N GLU A 34 -10.31 -15.84 2.24
CA GLU A 34 -10.09 -14.79 3.23
C GLU A 34 -8.82 -15.09 4.06
N ARG A 35 -8.70 -16.31 4.55
CA ARG A 35 -7.53 -16.74 5.36
C ARG A 35 -6.25 -16.73 4.54
N PHE A 36 -6.27 -17.31 3.34
CA PHE A 36 -5.10 -17.38 2.48
C PHE A 36 -4.66 -16.00 2.02
N TYR A 37 -5.58 -15.15 1.56
CA TYR A 37 -5.26 -13.81 1.07
C TYR A 37 -4.75 -12.91 2.20
N ARG A 38 -5.36 -13.03 3.39
CA ARG A 38 -4.91 -12.31 4.58
C ARG A 38 -3.54 -12.78 5.04
N SER A 39 -3.31 -14.09 5.14
CA SER A 39 -2.00 -14.64 5.51
C SER A 39 -0.93 -14.30 4.48
N ALA A 40 -1.18 -14.50 3.19
CA ALA A 40 -0.21 -14.18 2.14
C ALA A 40 0.18 -12.69 2.15
N LYS A 41 -0.81 -11.78 2.29
CA LYS A 41 -0.52 -10.33 2.39
C LYS A 41 0.24 -9.97 3.66
N ILE A 42 -0.11 -10.57 4.81
CA ILE A 42 0.58 -10.32 6.07
C ILE A 42 2.01 -10.84 6.00
N ASP A 43 2.21 -12.06 5.50
CA ASP A 43 3.53 -12.69 5.37
C ASP A 43 4.43 -11.89 4.41
N GLU A 44 3.87 -11.39 3.30
CA GLU A 44 4.57 -10.52 2.36
C GLU A 44 4.95 -9.19 3.04
N LEU A 45 4.02 -8.55 3.73
CA LEU A 45 4.26 -7.31 4.45
C LEU A 45 5.30 -7.49 5.56
N GLU A 46 5.26 -8.61 6.30
CA GLU A 46 6.23 -8.94 7.35
C GLU A 46 7.64 -9.10 6.77
N ARG A 47 7.77 -9.82 5.65
CA ARG A 47 9.05 -9.97 4.94
C ARG A 47 9.57 -8.61 4.48
N ASN A 48 8.72 -7.80 3.85
CA ASN A 48 9.10 -6.47 3.38
C ASN A 48 9.48 -5.55 4.54
N MET A 49 8.76 -5.61 5.67
CA MET A 49 9.07 -4.85 6.88
C MET A 49 10.40 -5.26 7.50
N SER A 50 10.71 -6.57 7.52
CA SER A 50 12.02 -7.07 7.98
C SER A 50 13.17 -6.53 7.13
N GLN A 51 12.94 -6.39 5.82
CA GLN A 51 13.92 -5.82 4.90
C GLN A 51 14.07 -4.31 5.10
N LEU A 52 12.97 -3.59 5.29
CA LEU A 52 13.00 -2.16 5.62
C LEU A 52 13.83 -1.90 6.88
N GLY A 53 13.61 -2.67 7.96
CA GLY A 53 14.36 -2.52 9.20
C GLY A 53 15.87 -2.72 9.02
N ARG A 54 16.28 -3.70 8.21
CA ARG A 54 17.71 -3.92 7.87
C ARG A 54 18.30 -2.77 7.07
N GLN A 55 17.57 -2.27 6.07
CA GLN A 55 18.02 -1.17 5.22
C GLN A 55 18.09 0.14 6.02
N TYR A 56 17.08 0.43 6.84
CA TYR A 56 17.02 1.62 7.69
C TYR A 56 18.16 1.66 8.71
N GLY A 57 18.52 0.52 9.31
CA GLY A 57 19.67 0.40 10.22
C GLY A 57 21.01 0.78 9.57
N GLY A 58 21.13 0.68 8.24
CA GLY A 58 22.33 1.08 7.49
C GLY A 58 22.36 2.55 7.04
N VAL A 59 21.25 3.28 7.14
CA VAL A 59 21.07 4.65 6.58
C VAL A 59 21.22 5.74 7.66
N TYR A 60 21.69 5.39 8.87
CA TYR A 60 21.78 6.25 10.06
C TYR A 60 22.50 7.61 9.88
N LEU A 61 23.15 7.85 8.73
CA LEU A 61 23.94 9.04 8.44
C LEU A 61 23.26 10.05 7.49
N ASN A 62 22.10 9.73 6.88
CA ASN A 62 21.44 10.62 5.94
C ASN A 62 19.89 10.58 6.06
N GLU A 63 19.32 11.62 6.67
CA GLU A 63 17.86 11.77 6.85
C GLU A 63 17.08 11.76 5.53
N ILE A 64 17.66 12.28 4.44
CA ILE A 64 17.03 12.33 3.12
C ILE A 64 16.94 10.92 2.51
N GLU A 65 17.98 10.09 2.70
CA GLU A 65 17.97 8.71 2.24
C GLU A 65 16.99 7.86 3.07
N ALA A 66 16.92 8.11 4.38
CA ALA A 66 15.95 7.46 5.26
C ALA A 66 14.51 7.79 4.85
N ALA A 67 14.23 9.07 4.60
CA ALA A 67 12.95 9.56 4.10
C ALA A 67 12.58 8.93 2.74
N ARG A 68 13.53 8.86 1.79
CA ARG A 68 13.30 8.21 0.48
C ARG A 68 13.04 6.71 0.61
N LEU A 69 13.77 6.02 1.48
CA LEU A 69 13.60 4.60 1.74
C LEU A 69 12.19 4.31 2.31
N LEU A 70 11.76 5.12 3.28
CA LEU A 70 10.40 5.08 3.83
C LEU A 70 9.34 5.32 2.76
N GLY A 71 9.49 6.37 1.95
CA GLY A 71 8.55 6.69 0.88
C GLY A 71 8.42 5.56 -0.15
N HIS A 72 9.55 4.98 -0.56
CA HIS A 72 9.53 3.83 -1.48
C HIS A 72 8.82 2.62 -0.88
N PHE A 73 9.06 2.32 0.39
CA PHE A 73 8.38 1.22 1.08
C PHE A 73 6.86 1.45 1.15
N MET A 74 6.44 2.64 1.56
CA MET A 74 5.03 3.00 1.72
C MET A 74 4.29 2.86 0.38
N ASN A 75 4.91 3.32 -0.71
CA ASN A 75 4.35 3.20 -2.04
C ASN A 75 4.29 1.77 -2.56
N HIS A 76 5.39 1.01 -2.41
CA HIS A 76 5.45 -0.36 -2.92
C HIS A 76 4.44 -1.28 -2.22
N ASN A 77 4.24 -1.08 -0.92
CA ASN A 77 3.38 -1.92 -0.09
C ASN A 77 1.95 -1.37 0.07
N ASN A 78 1.66 -0.20 -0.51
CA ASN A 78 0.45 0.57 -0.28
C ASN A 78 0.09 0.66 1.22
N ALA A 79 1.09 1.04 2.02
CA ALA A 79 1.04 0.99 3.49
C ALA A 79 1.54 2.31 4.09
N SER A 80 0.99 2.69 5.24
CA SER A 80 1.49 3.82 6.03
C SER A 80 2.43 3.34 7.13
N VAL A 81 3.61 3.94 7.25
CA VAL A 81 4.63 3.56 8.22
C VAL A 81 5.10 4.79 8.99
N ALA A 82 5.32 4.61 10.30
CA ALA A 82 5.95 5.59 11.17
C ALA A 82 7.15 4.96 11.86
N ILE A 83 8.25 5.71 11.96
CA ILE A 83 9.41 5.32 12.77
C ILE A 83 9.26 5.96 14.15
N LEU A 84 9.51 5.18 15.20
CA LEU A 84 9.50 5.65 16.58
C LEU A 84 10.93 5.67 17.13
N ASN A 85 11.22 6.67 17.95
CA ASN A 85 12.45 6.69 18.75
C ASN A 85 12.33 5.76 19.98
N LYS A 86 13.38 5.70 20.80
CA LYS A 86 13.40 4.85 22.01
C LYS A 86 12.37 5.27 23.07
N GLN A 87 11.85 6.48 22.97
CA GLN A 87 10.82 7.06 23.84
C GLN A 87 9.40 6.84 23.28
N PHE A 88 9.27 6.07 22.19
CA PHE A 88 8.01 5.85 21.46
C PHE A 88 7.42 7.13 20.84
N GLU A 89 8.23 8.16 20.66
CA GLU A 89 7.84 9.37 19.95
C GLU A 89 8.07 9.17 18.45
N ARG A 90 7.13 9.66 17.64
CA ARG A 90 7.24 9.59 16.18
C ARG A 90 8.40 10.46 15.71
N MET A 91 9.33 9.86 14.98
CA MET A 91 10.35 10.60 14.25
C MET A 91 9.70 11.28 13.03
N SER A 92 9.90 12.60 12.89
CA SER A 92 9.46 13.37 11.74
C SER A 92 10.43 13.11 10.58
N LEU A 93 10.18 12.02 9.85
CA LEU A 93 10.83 11.71 8.59
C LEU A 93 9.78 11.92 7.51
N ASP A 94 9.75 13.10 6.91
CA ASP A 94 8.81 13.40 5.83
C ASP A 94 9.31 12.76 4.53
N PRO A 95 8.66 11.68 4.05
CA PRO A 95 9.17 10.89 2.93
C PRO A 95 8.87 11.54 1.57
N TYR A 96 8.04 12.59 1.57
CA TYR A 96 7.54 13.26 0.38
C TYR A 96 8.17 14.65 0.27
N PHE A 97 8.80 14.91 -0.86
CA PHE A 97 9.35 16.21 -1.19
C PHE A 97 9.28 16.42 -2.69
N ILE A 98 9.20 17.68 -3.10
CA ILE A 98 9.27 18.11 -4.49
C ILE A 98 10.63 18.77 -4.69
N ARG A 99 11.42 18.27 -5.63
CA ARG A 99 12.65 18.96 -6.06
C ARG A 99 12.40 19.71 -7.35
N LEU A 100 12.53 21.03 -7.29
CA LEU A 100 12.42 21.93 -8.42
C LEU A 100 13.83 22.28 -8.91
N GLN A 101 14.12 21.96 -10.17
CA GLN A 101 15.37 22.33 -10.80
C GLN A 101 15.16 23.60 -11.63
N THR A 102 15.77 24.70 -11.24
CA THR A 102 15.86 25.93 -12.05
C THR A 102 17.20 25.99 -12.78
N GLU A 103 17.40 26.95 -13.69
CA GLU A 103 18.67 27.10 -14.41
C GLU A 103 19.87 27.38 -13.51
N SER A 104 19.65 27.90 -12.29
CA SER A 104 20.73 28.28 -11.38
C SER A 104 20.67 27.62 -10.00
N THR A 105 19.58 26.94 -9.62
CA THR A 105 19.41 26.43 -8.25
C THR A 105 18.42 25.27 -8.18
N ILE A 106 18.69 24.32 -7.25
CA ILE A 106 17.75 23.26 -6.88
C ILE A 106 17.01 23.73 -5.63
N ILE A 107 15.68 23.80 -5.71
CA ILE A 107 14.80 24.15 -4.59
C ILE A 107 14.08 22.87 -4.15
N THR A 108 14.23 22.47 -2.89
CA THR A 108 13.54 21.30 -2.32
C THR A 108 12.40 21.77 -1.43
N ILE A 109 11.17 21.38 -1.75
CA ILE A 109 9.96 21.63 -0.97
C ILE A 109 9.62 20.34 -0.25
N GLN A 110 9.72 20.29 1.08
CA GLN A 110 9.25 19.14 1.83
C GLN A 110 7.73 19.21 1.97
N ILE A 111 7.05 18.10 1.66
CA ILE A 111 5.62 17.96 1.91
C ILE A 111 5.49 17.31 3.28
N SER A 112 5.20 18.13 4.28
CA SER A 112 4.93 17.60 5.61
C SER A 112 3.72 16.68 5.58
N SER A 113 3.82 15.58 6.31
CA SER A 113 2.72 14.64 6.49
C SER A 113 1.51 15.23 7.25
N ASP A 114 1.68 16.38 7.91
CA ASP A 114 0.61 17.14 8.59
C ASP A 114 -0.06 18.18 7.68
N GLY A 115 0.35 18.25 6.40
CA GLY A 115 -0.10 19.23 5.42
C GLY A 115 0.92 20.34 5.19
N THR A 116 0.91 20.93 3.99
CA THR A 116 1.80 22.04 3.62
C THR A 116 1.01 23.35 3.61
N MET A 117 1.37 24.32 4.45
CA MET A 117 0.73 25.63 4.44
C MET A 117 1.36 26.51 3.36
N THR A 118 0.61 27.51 2.88
CA THR A 118 1.09 28.44 1.82
C THR A 118 2.41 29.13 2.18
N GLN A 119 2.67 29.31 3.47
CA GLN A 119 3.90 29.90 4.01
C GLN A 119 5.13 28.98 3.92
N ASP A 120 4.92 27.67 3.74
CA ASP A 120 5.97 26.67 3.64
C ASP A 120 6.46 26.49 2.19
N ILE A 121 5.81 27.18 1.23
CA ILE A 121 6.21 27.22 -0.17
C ILE A 121 7.35 28.24 -0.32
N PRO A 122 8.55 27.84 -0.78
CA PRO A 122 9.68 28.74 -0.90
C PRO A 122 9.40 29.88 -1.89
N THR A 123 9.71 31.10 -1.45
CA THR A 123 9.61 32.32 -2.25
C THR A 123 10.72 32.39 -3.29
N GLY A 124 10.37 32.68 -4.55
CA GLY A 124 11.30 32.74 -5.68
C GLY A 124 10.79 32.07 -6.97
N LEU A 125 9.63 31.42 -6.92
CA LEU A 125 8.99 30.80 -8.07
C LEU A 125 8.23 31.86 -8.89
N SER A 126 8.62 32.05 -10.15
CA SER A 126 7.91 32.91 -11.10
C SER A 126 7.17 32.08 -12.15
N THR A 127 6.07 32.60 -12.66
CA THR A 127 5.33 31.99 -13.78
C THR A 127 6.21 31.90 -15.03
N GLY A 128 6.34 30.70 -15.59
CA GLY A 128 7.13 30.43 -16.81
C GLY A 128 8.34 29.51 -16.62
N TYR A 129 8.71 29.16 -15.38
CA TYR A 129 9.75 28.15 -15.13
C TYR A 129 9.26 26.73 -15.42
N LEU A 130 10.13 25.90 -16.02
CA LEU A 130 9.88 24.49 -16.24
C LEU A 130 10.03 23.74 -14.91
N LEU A 131 8.92 23.27 -14.35
CA LEU A 131 8.89 22.54 -13.09
C LEU A 131 8.97 21.04 -13.39
N VAL A 132 10.04 20.39 -12.93
CA VAL A 132 10.11 18.92 -12.88
C VAL A 132 9.68 18.52 -11.48
N VAL A 133 8.53 17.85 -11.35
CA VAL A 133 8.05 17.33 -10.06
C VAL A 133 8.54 15.90 -9.93
N ASP A 134 9.59 15.70 -9.15
CA ASP A 134 10.02 14.37 -8.69
C ASP A 134 9.27 14.10 -7.38
N GLY A 135 8.22 13.27 -7.44
CA GLY A 135 7.32 13.02 -6.31
C GLY A 135 6.92 11.55 -6.24
N ILE A 136 6.73 11.06 -5.02
CA ILE A 136 6.26 9.71 -4.73
C ILE A 136 4.76 9.83 -4.43
N PHE A 137 3.90 9.37 -5.35
CA PHE A 137 2.44 9.52 -5.25
C PHE A 137 1.81 8.32 -4.55
N ILE A 138 0.95 8.56 -3.56
CA ILE A 138 -0.01 7.55 -3.07
C ILE A 138 -1.24 7.64 -4.00
N GLY A 139 -1.57 6.53 -4.67
CA GLY A 139 -2.77 6.39 -5.51
C GLY A 139 -3.92 5.73 -4.78
#